data_AF-A0A929YVT3-F1
#
_entry.id   AF-A0A929YVT3-F1
#
_cell.length_a   1.000
_cell.length_b   1.000
_cell.length_c   1.000
_cell.angle_alpha   90.00
_cell.angle_beta   90.00
_cell.angle_gamma   90.00
#
_symmetry.space_group_name_H-M   'P 1'
#
loop_
_entity.id
_entity.type
_entity.pdbx_description
1 polymer ?
#
loop_
_entity_poly.entity_id
_entity_poly.type
_entity_poly.pdbx_seq_one_letter_code
_entity_poly.pdbx_strand_id
1 'polypeptide(L)' 'DYEMLHRMTHELNIEIIAEGGVWETRQLQQVFNEPILSAVIGTAITRPREITKRFVQAILEGRQEEEQRKIHEAY' A
#
# COMPACT_ATOMS: atom_id res chain seq x y z
N ASP A 1 4.39 3.53 11.43
CA ASP A 1 4.82 4.93 11.52
C ASP A 1 5.00 5.43 10.10
N TYR A 2 4.13 6.34 9.63
CA TYR A 2 4.16 6.81 8.24
C TYR A 2 5.27 7.84 8.00
N GLU A 3 5.63 8.61 9.02
CA GLU A 3 6.71 9.61 8.90
C GLU A 3 8.06 8.92 8.70
N MET A 4 8.31 7.86 9.48
CA MET A 4 9.50 7.04 9.30
C MET A 4 9.54 6.39 7.90
N LEU A 5 8.42 5.82 7.44
CA LEU A 5 8.35 5.22 6.10
C LEU A 5 8.67 6.25 5.02
N HIS A 6 8.05 7.42 5.09
CA HIS A 6 8.28 8.53 4.16
C HIS A 6 9.74 8.95 4.11
N ARG A 7 10.37 9.13 5.26
CA ARG A 7 11.80 9.48 5.33
C ARG A 7 12.67 8.40 4.70
N MET A 8 12.41 7.13 5.02
CA MET A 8 13.18 6.02 4.46
C MET A 8 13.04 5.94 2.94
N THR A 9 11.85 6.12 2.40
CA THR A 9 11.58 6.02 0.96
C THR A 9 12.13 7.22 0.17
N HIS A 10 12.39 8.36 0.80
CA HIS A 10 12.90 9.57 0.15
C HIS A 10 14.39 9.85 0.42
N GLU A 11 14.94 9.38 1.54
CA GLU A 11 16.35 9.61 1.91
C GLU A 11 17.27 8.46 1.50
N LEU A 12 16.76 7.23 1.38
CA LEU A 12 17.57 6.04 1.06
C LEU A 12 17.53 5.72 -0.43
N ASN A 13 18.69 5.39 -1.00
CA ASN A 13 18.82 4.95 -2.40
C ASN A 13 18.69 3.43 -2.58
N ILE A 14 17.88 2.78 -1.73
CA ILE A 14 17.63 1.33 -1.78
C ILE A 14 16.13 1.06 -1.74
N GLU A 15 15.71 -0.08 -2.29
CA GLU A 15 14.31 -0.49 -2.27
C GLU A 15 13.83 -0.78 -0.83
N ILE A 16 12.64 -0.27 -0.51
CA ILE A 16 12.04 -0.42 0.81
C ILE A 16 10.91 -1.45 0.75
N ILE A 17 10.95 -2.44 1.65
CA ILE A 17 9.82 -3.34 1.93
C ILE A 17 9.17 -2.87 3.23
N ALA A 18 7.91 -2.49 3.17
CA ALA A 18 7.15 -2.03 4.33
C ALA A 18 6.54 -3.23 5.09
N GLU A 19 7.05 -3.52 6.29
CA GLU A 19 6.51 -4.55 7.17
C GLU A 19 5.89 -3.96 8.44
N GLY A 20 4.79 -4.57 8.88
CA GLY A 20 4.20 -4.34 10.19
C GLY A 20 3.09 -3.29 10.21
N GLY A 21 2.18 -3.43 11.18
CA GLY A 21 1.14 -2.44 11.45
C GLY A 21 0.00 -2.32 10.43
N VAL A 22 -0.05 -3.17 9.40
CA VAL A 22 -1.15 -3.21 8.42
C VAL A 22 -2.21 -4.23 8.83
N TRP A 23 -3.35 -3.73 9.28
CA TRP A 23 -4.52 -4.51 9.72
C TRP A 23 -5.74 -4.31 8.82
N GLU A 24 -5.84 -3.15 8.19
CA GLU A 24 -6.97 -2.74 7.36
C GLU A 24 -6.51 -2.37 5.94
N THR A 25 -7.38 -2.57 4.95
CA THR A 25 -7.10 -2.25 3.54
C THR A 25 -6.77 -0.77 3.32
N ARG A 26 -7.33 0.13 4.13
CA ARG A 26 -7.04 1.57 4.08
C ARG A 26 -5.59 1.87 4.46
N GLN A 27 -5.05 1.17 5.45
CA GLN A 27 -3.64 1.33 5.84
C GLN A 27 -2.71 0.86 4.73
N LEU A 28 -3.08 -0.23 4.04
CA LEU A 28 -2.33 -0.69 2.86
C LEU A 28 -2.29 0.37 1.75
N GLN A 29 -3.41 1.06 1.48
CA GLN A 29 -3.42 2.18 0.52
C GLN A 29 -2.49 3.31 0.95
N GLN A 30 -2.49 3.67 2.24
CA GLN A 30 -1.59 4.70 2.76
C GLN A 30 -0.12 4.30 2.60
N VAL A 31 0.20 3.04 2.85
CA VAL A 31 1.55 2.49 2.66
C VAL A 31 1.98 2.52 1.18
N PHE A 32 1.08 2.23 0.25
CA PHE A 32 1.36 2.28 -1.19
C PHE A 32 1.42 3.70 -1.79
N ASN A 33 1.05 4.73 -1.04
CA ASN A 33 1.30 6.13 -1.46
C ASN A 33 2.78 6.51 -1.35
N GLU A 34 3.59 5.70 -0.66
CA GLU A 34 5.04 5.86 -0.56
C GLU A 34 5.76 4.99 -1.60
N PRO A 35 6.95 5.39 -2.10
CA PRO A 35 7.68 4.62 -3.12
C PRO A 35 8.37 3.39 -2.52
N ILE A 36 7.57 2.39 -2.16
CA ILE A 36 8.00 1.09 -1.65
C ILE A 36 8.00 0.04 -2.76
N LEU A 37 8.81 -1.01 -2.59
CA LEU A 37 8.80 -2.19 -3.44
C LEU A 37 7.60 -3.10 -3.14
N SER A 38 7.32 -3.31 -1.85
CA SER A 38 6.32 -4.27 -1.40
C SER A 38 5.87 -3.97 0.02
N ALA A 39 4.66 -4.43 0.37
CA ALA A 39 4.13 -4.41 1.72
C ALA A 39 3.91 -5.85 2.24
N VAL A 40 4.33 -6.13 3.47
CA VAL A 40 4.22 -7.45 4.12
C VAL A 40 3.11 -7.42 5.16
N ILE A 41 2.15 -8.33 5.02
CA ILE A 41 1.00 -8.47 5.94
C ILE A 41 1.07 -9.85 6.59
N GLY A 42 1.45 -9.88 7.87
CA GLY A 42 1.55 -11.11 8.66
C GLY A 42 0.40 -11.26 9.65
N THR A 43 0.43 -10.48 10.72
CA THR A 43 -0.44 -10.66 11.90
C THR A 43 -1.94 -10.52 11.60
N ALA A 44 -2.32 -9.75 10.59
CA ALA A 44 -3.71 -9.60 10.19
C ALA A 44 -4.29 -10.85 9.51
N ILE A 45 -3.45 -11.79 9.05
CA ILE A 45 -3.86 -12.95 8.24
C ILE A 45 -4.32 -14.11 9.14
N THR A 46 -5.60 -14.14 9.50
CA THR A 46 -6.24 -15.27 10.22
C THR A 46 -6.99 -16.23 9.29
N ARG A 47 -7.67 -15.71 8.26
CA ARG A 47 -8.35 -16.46 7.20
C ARG A 47 -7.63 -16.19 5.88
N PRO A 48 -6.56 -16.92 5.54
CA PRO A 48 -5.61 -16.52 4.51
C PRO A 48 -6.26 -16.23 3.16
N ARG A 49 -7.13 -17.11 2.66
CA ARG A 49 -7.80 -16.90 1.38
C ARG A 49 -8.65 -15.63 1.35
N GLU A 50 -9.51 -15.44 2.35
CA GLU A 50 -10.44 -14.30 2.42
C GLU A 50 -9.72 -12.99 2.64
N ILE A 51 -8.75 -12.96 3.55
CA ILE A 51 -8.06 -11.74 3.91
C ILE A 51 -7.10 -11.32 2.80
N THR A 52 -6.35 -12.27 2.21
CA THR A 52 -5.53 -11.98 1.03
C THR A 52 -6.40 -11.46 -0.12
N LYS A 53 -7.57 -12.07 -0.38
CA LYS A 53 -8.49 -11.56 -1.41
C LYS A 53 -8.89 -10.11 -1.16
N ARG A 54 -9.24 -9.74 0.07
CA ARG A 54 -9.62 -8.36 0.43
C ARG A 54 -8.48 -7.35 0.21
N PHE A 55 -7.26 -7.70 0.60
CA PHE A 55 -6.11 -6.82 0.40
C PHE A 55 -5.70 -6.71 -1.08
N VAL A 56 -5.69 -7.81 -1.82
CA VAL A 56 -5.42 -7.79 -3.27
C VAL A 56 -6.46 -6.96 -4.00
N GLN A 57 -7.75 -7.13 -3.67
CA GLN A 57 -8.82 -6.34 -4.26
C GLN A 57 -8.62 -4.84 -4.00
N ALA A 58 -8.27 -4.45 -2.77
CA ALA A 58 -7.98 -3.06 -2.46
C ALA A 58 -6.86 -2.49 -3.36
N ILE A 59 -5.76 -3.23 -3.59
CA ILE A 59 -4.67 -2.79 -4.48
C ILE A 59 -5.19 -2.51 -5.90
N LEU A 60 -6.05 -3.38 -6.43
CA LEU A 60 -6.61 -3.22 -7.78
C LEU A 60 -7.53 -2.00 -7.86
N GLU A 61 -8.39 -1.81 -6.87
CA GLU A 61 -9.31 -0.67 -6.79
C GLU A 61 -8.53 0.66 -6.68
N GLY A 62 -7.52 0.72 -5.81
CA GLY A 62 -6.68 1.92 -5.65
C GLY A 62 -5.98 2.36 -6.95
N ARG A 63 -5.50 1.39 -7.75
CA ARG A 63 -4.88 1.67 -9.05
C ARG A 63 -5.88 2.24 -10.07
N GLN A 64 -7.10 1.70 -10.09
CA GLN A 64 -8.16 2.20 -10.98
C GLN A 64 -8.61 3.61 -10.60
N GLU A 65 -8.72 3.90 -9.31
CA GLU A 65 -9.05 5.24 -8.82
C GLU A 65 -7.97 6.26 -9.20
N GLU A 66 -6.69 5.91 -9.06
CA GLU A 66 -5.58 6.77 -9.43
C GLU A 66 -5.55 7.06 -10.94
N GLU A 67 -5.81 6.06 -11.77
CA GLU A 67 -5.90 6.20 -13.23
C GLU A 67 -7.07 7.12 -13.64
N GLN A 68 -8.25 6.92 -13.05
CA GLN A 68 -9.42 7.77 -13.30
C GLN A 68 -9.18 9.23 -12.88
N ARG A 69 -8.50 9.46 -11.76
CA ARG A 69 -8.14 10.82 -11.31
C ARG A 69 -7.19 11.50 -12.29
N LYS A 70 -6.15 10.81 -12.76
CA LYS A 70 -5.20 11.34 -13.75
C LYS A 70 -5.88 11.70 -15.07
N ILE A 71 -6.84 10.89 -15.52
CA ILE A 71 -7.66 11.19 -16.69
C ILE A 71 -8.49 12.45 -16.44
N HIS A 72 -9.17 12.54 -15.30
CA HIS A 72 -10.02 13.69 -14.98
C HIS A 72 -9.23 15.00 -14.86
N GLU A 73 -8.03 14.99 -14.27
CA GLU A 73 -7.17 16.18 -14.13
C GLU A 73 -6.54 16.63 -15.46
N ALA A 74 -6.47 15.74 -16.46
CA ALA A 74 -5.88 16.04 -17.76
C ALA A 74 -6.85 16.73 -18.75
N TYR A 75 -8.14 16.84 -18.40
CA TYR A 75 -9.20 17.47 -19.21
C TYR A 75 -9.78 18.69 -18.49
#